data_AF-A0A954JNS8-F1
#
_entry.id   AF-A0A954JNS8-F1
#
_cell.length_a   1.000
_cell.length_b   1.000
_cell.length_c   1.000
_cell.angle_alpha   90.00
_cell.angle_beta   90.00
_cell.angle_gamma   90.00
#
_symmetry.space_group_name_H-M   'P 1'
#
loop_
_entity.id
_entity.type
_entity.pdbx_description
1 polymer ?
#
loop_
_entity_poly.entity_id
_entity_poly.type
_entity_poly.pdbx_seq_one_letter_code
_entity_poly.pdbx_strand_id
1 'polypeptide(L)'
;MQDESFQVWRDNFLNLTKFTEGFIEATLWSTLNANHESDPDSPECLDGAEETDPETLESLERLATRFYHANEAELEQAAKHRQTPDGKPWEYLGHDAWLSMAGHGTGFWDREDIPEPIRSILNNSASRQFDQTSAYGWIFRDTAHMELV
;
A
#
# COMPACT_ATOMS: atom_id res chain seq x y z
N MET A 1 -28.35 -22.22 -11.36
CA MET A 1 -28.48 -20.92 -10.69
C MET A 1 -27.17 -20.73 -9.95
N GLN A 2 -26.26 -19.90 -10.49
CA GLN A 2 -25.06 -19.55 -9.74
C GLN A 2 -25.49 -18.57 -8.63
N ASP A 3 -24.97 -18.76 -7.43
CA ASP A 3 -25.30 -17.96 -6.27
C ASP A 3 -24.62 -16.59 -6.40
N GLU A 4 -25.42 -15.55 -6.64
CA GLU A 4 -24.93 -14.17 -6.80
C GLU A 4 -24.16 -13.69 -5.56
N SER A 5 -24.47 -14.21 -4.36
CA SER A 5 -23.76 -13.86 -3.13
C SER A 5 -22.33 -14.40 -3.10
N PHE A 6 -22.12 -15.61 -3.64
CA PHE A 6 -20.79 -16.21 -3.74
C PHE A 6 -19.92 -15.44 -4.73
N GLN A 7 -20.51 -14.97 -5.84
CA GLN A 7 -19.80 -14.19 -6.84
C GLN A 7 -19.31 -12.85 -6.29
N VAL A 8 -20.18 -12.11 -5.60
CA VAL A 8 -19.83 -10.82 -4.97
C VAL A 8 -18.75 -11.01 -3.93
N TRP A 9 -18.88 -12.03 -3.06
CA TRP A 9 -17.86 -12.32 -2.06
C TRP A 9 -16.49 -12.61 -2.71
N ARG A 10 -16.48 -13.43 -3.75
CA ARG A 10 -15.24 -13.78 -4.47
C ARG A 10 -14.58 -12.56 -5.09
N ASP A 11 -15.37 -11.69 -5.71
CA ASP A 11 -14.85 -10.51 -6.39
C ASP A 11 -14.30 -9.50 -5.37
N ASN A 12 -15.00 -9.28 -4.25
CA ASN A 12 -14.50 -8.43 -3.17
C ASN A 12 -13.22 -8.99 -2.53
N PHE A 13 -13.16 -10.30 -2.33
CA PHE A 13 -11.94 -10.96 -1.84
C PHE A 13 -10.77 -10.74 -2.81
N LEU A 14 -10.99 -10.95 -4.12
CA LEU A 14 -9.95 -10.75 -5.13
C LEU A 14 -9.48 -9.29 -5.21
N ASN A 15 -10.42 -8.33 -5.13
CA ASN A 15 -10.11 -6.91 -5.14
C ASN A 15 -9.26 -6.51 -3.92
N LEU A 16 -9.63 -6.97 -2.72
CA LEU A 16 -8.86 -6.75 -1.50
C LEU A 16 -7.45 -7.36 -1.59
N THR A 17 -7.33 -8.60 -2.09
CA THR A 17 -6.03 -9.24 -2.27
C THR A 17 -5.14 -8.40 -3.20
N LYS A 18 -5.68 -7.99 -4.36
CA LYS A 18 -4.94 -7.20 -5.35
C LYS A 18 -4.55 -5.82 -4.86
N PHE A 19 -5.45 -5.17 -4.12
CA PHE A 19 -5.16 -3.91 -3.45
C PHE A 19 -4.02 -4.08 -2.44
N THR A 20 -4.06 -5.13 -1.63
CA THR A 20 -3.05 -5.39 -0.59
C THR A 20 -1.68 -5.69 -1.20
N GLU A 21 -1.63 -6.47 -2.29
CA GLU A 21 -0.40 -6.75 -3.04
C GLU A 21 0.29 -5.45 -3.50
N GLY A 22 -0.43 -4.57 -4.20
CA GLY A 22 0.13 -3.30 -4.68
C GLY A 22 0.50 -2.31 -3.57
N PHE A 23 -0.22 -2.35 -2.44
CA PHE A 23 0.12 -1.56 -1.26
C PHE A 23 1.46 -2.00 -0.65
N ILE A 24 1.65 -3.31 -0.48
CA ILE A 24 2.88 -3.89 0.05
C ILE A 24 4.04 -3.66 -0.92
N GLU A 25 3.83 -3.89 -2.22
CA GLU A 25 4.84 -3.64 -3.26
C GLU A 25 5.35 -2.19 -3.20
N ALA A 26 4.44 -1.21 -3.14
CA ALA A 26 4.80 0.19 -3.01
C ALA A 26 5.55 0.49 -1.71
N THR A 27 5.15 -0.16 -0.62
CA THR A 27 5.80 -0.01 0.70
C THR A 27 7.25 -0.47 0.65
N LEU A 28 7.49 -1.67 0.12
CA LEU A 28 8.83 -2.24 0.03
C LEU A 28 9.70 -1.43 -0.95
N TRP A 29 9.16 -1.12 -2.12
CA TRP A 29 9.87 -0.33 -3.14
C TRP A 29 10.31 1.06 -2.64
N SER A 30 9.52 1.70 -1.78
CA SER A 30 9.82 3.04 -1.26
C SER A 30 10.54 3.04 0.10
N THR A 31 10.83 1.86 0.63
CA THR A 31 11.57 1.67 1.88
C THR A 31 13.02 1.32 1.58
N LEU A 32 13.96 2.01 2.23
CA LEU A 32 15.39 1.76 2.07
C LEU A 32 15.83 0.55 2.88
N ASN A 33 16.67 -0.29 2.27
CA ASN A 33 17.40 -1.35 2.96
C ASN A 33 18.59 -0.72 3.71
N ALA A 34 18.44 -0.50 5.01
CA ALA A 34 19.51 0.06 5.85
C ALA A 34 20.58 -0.96 6.27
N ASN A 35 20.37 -2.25 5.97
CA ASN A 35 21.22 -3.36 6.41
C ASN A 35 22.18 -3.84 5.32
N HIS A 36 21.98 -3.44 4.07
CA HIS A 36 22.95 -3.69 3.02
C HIS A 36 24.08 -2.66 3.13
N GLU A 37 25.32 -3.03 2.74
CA GLU A 37 26.40 -2.07 2.45
C GLU A 37 26.04 -1.24 1.20
N SER A 38 24.83 -0.70 1.14
CA SER A 38 24.40 0.15 0.04
C SER A 38 25.26 1.40 0.05
N ASP A 39 25.65 1.83 -1.14
CA ASP A 39 26.29 3.11 -1.34
C ASP A 39 25.45 4.20 -0.64
N PRO A 40 26.03 4.99 0.30
CA PRO A 40 25.28 6.05 0.97
C PRO A 40 24.71 7.10 -0.02
N ASP A 41 25.26 7.19 -1.23
CA ASP A 41 24.75 8.03 -2.32
C ASP A 41 23.71 7.31 -3.22
N SER A 42 23.48 6.00 -3.02
CA SER A 42 22.50 5.18 -3.73
C SER A 42 22.02 3.99 -2.88
N PRO A 43 21.23 4.25 -1.81
CA PRO A 43 20.70 3.19 -0.95
C PRO A 43 19.79 2.26 -1.75
N GLU A 44 19.95 0.94 -1.58
CA GLU A 44 19.11 -0.06 -2.24
C GLU A 44 17.74 -0.09 -1.55
N CYS A 45 16.66 -0.26 -2.33
CA CYS A 45 15.32 -0.47 -1.77
C CYS A 45 15.14 -1.94 -1.38
N LEU A 46 14.17 -2.24 -0.51
CA LEU A 46 13.75 -3.63 -0.29
C LEU A 46 13.10 -4.17 -1.59
N ASP A 47 13.70 -5.21 -2.19
CA ASP A 47 13.27 -5.72 -3.50
C ASP A 47 12.23 -6.86 -3.42
N GLY A 48 11.78 -7.22 -2.21
CA GLY A 48 10.79 -8.27 -2.04
C GLY A 48 10.40 -8.55 -0.60
N ALA A 49 9.29 -9.27 -0.43
CA ALA A 49 8.75 -9.65 0.88
C ALA A 49 9.66 -10.64 1.65
N GLU A 50 10.57 -11.35 0.95
CA GLU A 50 11.50 -12.31 1.54
C GLU A 50 12.51 -11.65 2.49
N GLU A 51 12.79 -10.36 2.29
CA GLU A 51 13.69 -9.57 3.14
C GLU A 51 12.95 -8.86 4.30
N THR A 52 11.65 -9.12 4.46
CA THR A 52 10.80 -8.46 5.45
C THR A 52 10.34 -9.43 6.53
N ASP A 53 10.45 -9.02 7.79
CA ASP A 53 9.97 -9.83 8.92
C ASP A 53 8.45 -10.12 8.81
N PRO A 54 7.98 -11.36 9.09
CA PRO A 54 6.57 -11.71 8.98
C PRO A 54 5.60 -10.84 9.80
N GLU A 55 6.01 -10.33 10.98
CA GLU A 55 5.18 -9.43 11.79
C GLU A 55 4.98 -8.07 11.09
N THR A 56 5.99 -7.62 10.36
CA THR A 56 5.92 -6.41 9.54
C THR A 56 4.98 -6.61 8.37
N LEU A 57 5.09 -7.72 7.64
CA LEU A 57 4.16 -8.06 6.55
C LEU A 57 2.72 -8.13 7.05
N GLU A 58 2.47 -8.83 8.15
CA GLU A 58 1.12 -8.92 8.75
C GLU A 58 0.59 -7.53 9.17
N SER A 59 1.47 -6.64 9.64
CA SER A 59 1.09 -5.27 9.98
C SER A 59 0.71 -4.44 8.75
N LEU A 60 1.44 -4.61 7.63
CA LEU A 60 1.12 -3.96 6.35
C LEU A 60 -0.19 -4.49 5.77
N GLU A 61 -0.43 -5.79 5.83
CA GLU A 61 -1.70 -6.40 5.42
C GLU A 61 -2.88 -5.84 6.22
N ARG A 62 -2.73 -5.72 7.56
CA ARG A 62 -3.76 -5.11 8.41
C ARG A 62 -4.01 -3.64 8.05
N LEU A 63 -2.95 -2.89 7.74
CA LEU A 63 -3.05 -1.48 7.36
C LEU A 63 -3.78 -1.32 6.02
N ALA A 64 -3.38 -2.09 5.00
CA ALA A 64 -4.01 -2.11 3.69
C ALA A 64 -5.49 -2.52 3.79
N THR A 65 -5.79 -3.57 4.55
CA THR A 65 -7.15 -4.07 4.78
C THR A 65 -8.02 -3.01 5.46
N ARG A 66 -7.49 -2.32 6.47
CA ARG A 66 -8.20 -1.23 7.15
C ARG A 66 -8.50 -0.08 6.19
N PHE A 67 -7.53 0.32 5.37
CA PHE A 67 -7.74 1.38 4.38
C PHE A 67 -8.78 0.97 3.34
N TYR A 68 -8.70 -0.26 2.82
CA TYR A 68 -9.64 -0.81 1.85
C TYR A 68 -11.07 -0.72 2.37
N HIS A 69 -11.34 -1.30 3.54
CA HIS A 69 -12.70 -1.31 4.10
C HIS A 69 -13.21 0.07 4.50
N ALA A 70 -12.33 0.99 4.89
CA ALA A 70 -12.72 2.35 5.22
C ALA A 70 -13.12 3.19 3.99
N ASN A 71 -12.71 2.77 2.78
CA ASN A 71 -12.91 3.53 1.54
C ASN A 71 -13.44 2.66 0.39
N GLU A 72 -14.09 1.53 0.69
CA GLU A 72 -14.46 0.51 -0.29
C GLU A 72 -15.30 1.11 -1.44
N ALA A 73 -16.29 1.95 -1.10
CA ALA A 73 -17.15 2.60 -2.08
C ALA A 73 -16.38 3.54 -3.02
N GLU A 74 -15.49 4.36 -2.49
CA GLU A 74 -14.66 5.26 -3.28
C GLU A 74 -13.63 4.52 -4.14
N LEU A 75 -13.05 3.43 -3.61
CA LEU A 75 -12.12 2.57 -4.34
C LEU A 75 -12.80 1.84 -5.49
N GLU A 76 -14.02 1.33 -5.29
CA GLU A 76 -14.82 0.74 -6.38
C GLU A 76 -15.11 1.75 -7.49
N GLN A 77 -15.40 3.00 -7.15
CA GLN A 77 -15.59 4.04 -8.16
C GLN A 77 -14.27 4.39 -8.85
N ALA A 78 -13.17 4.53 -8.09
CA ALA A 78 -11.85 4.79 -8.64
C ALA A 78 -11.41 3.69 -9.61
N ALA A 79 -11.66 2.41 -9.29
CA ALA A 79 -11.29 1.26 -10.11
C ALA A 79 -11.97 1.26 -11.49
N LYS A 80 -13.17 1.84 -11.61
CA LYS A 80 -13.87 1.99 -12.91
C LYS A 80 -13.21 3.01 -13.83
N HIS A 81 -12.45 3.94 -13.27
CA HIS A 81 -11.84 5.04 -13.99
C HIS A 81 -10.32 4.88 -14.16
N ARG A 82 -9.68 4.09 -13.29
CA ARG A 82 -8.24 3.92 -13.26
C ARG A 82 -7.73 3.30 -14.55
N GLN A 83 -6.89 4.03 -15.26
CA GLN A 83 -6.22 3.60 -16.49
C GLN A 83 -4.82 3.09 -16.14
N THR A 84 -4.66 1.76 -16.20
CA THR A 84 -3.39 1.08 -15.93
C THR A 84 -2.88 0.39 -17.19
N PRO A 85 -1.58 0.44 -17.52
CA PRO A 85 -1.01 -0.17 -18.73
C PRO A 85 -1.30 -1.66 -18.92
N ASP A 86 -1.45 -2.39 -17.82
CA ASP A 86 -1.63 -3.84 -17.74
C ASP A 86 -3.05 -4.27 -17.34
N GLY A 87 -3.98 -3.32 -17.21
CA GLY A 87 -5.38 -3.59 -16.85
C GLY A 87 -5.58 -4.05 -15.41
N LYS A 88 -4.70 -3.66 -14.48
CA LYS A 88 -4.74 -4.04 -13.05
C LYS A 88 -5.05 -2.87 -12.12
N PRO A 89 -6.27 -2.31 -12.17
CA PRO A 89 -6.61 -1.10 -11.41
C PRO A 89 -6.42 -1.27 -9.90
N TRP A 90 -6.72 -2.44 -9.33
CA TRP A 90 -6.64 -2.66 -7.88
C TRP A 90 -5.22 -2.66 -7.32
N GLU A 91 -4.25 -3.25 -8.03
CA GLU A 91 -2.83 -3.22 -7.65
C GLU A 91 -2.35 -1.75 -7.62
N TYR A 92 -2.67 -0.97 -8.65
CA TYR A 92 -2.32 0.46 -8.72
C TYR A 92 -3.03 1.31 -7.66
N LEU A 93 -4.28 1.01 -7.30
CA LEU A 93 -4.98 1.72 -6.23
C LEU A 93 -4.35 1.44 -4.85
N GLY A 94 -3.87 0.22 -4.62
CA GLY A 94 -3.08 -0.13 -3.43
C GLY A 94 -1.78 0.66 -3.36
N HIS A 95 -1.07 0.71 -4.48
CA HIS A 95 0.16 1.48 -4.62
C HIS A 95 -0.07 2.97 -4.36
N ASP A 96 -1.09 3.56 -5.00
CA ASP A 96 -1.46 4.96 -4.83
C ASP A 96 -1.87 5.28 -3.37
N ALA A 97 -2.50 4.33 -2.67
CA ALA A 97 -2.85 4.48 -1.26
C ALA A 97 -1.64 4.54 -0.35
N TRP A 98 -0.65 3.65 -0.52
CA TRP A 98 0.60 3.74 0.25
C TRP A 98 1.32 5.05 0.00
N LEU A 99 1.52 5.43 -1.26
CA LEU A 99 2.24 6.66 -1.60
C LEU A 99 1.56 7.92 -1.02
N SER A 100 0.23 7.98 -1.10
CA SER A 100 -0.56 9.08 -0.50
C SER A 100 -0.47 9.09 1.03
N MET A 101 -0.39 7.90 1.65
CA MET A 101 -0.28 7.75 3.09
C MET A 101 1.11 8.19 3.57
N ALA A 102 2.17 7.66 2.96
CA ALA A 102 3.56 7.99 3.27
C ALA A 102 3.94 9.44 2.91
N GLY A 103 3.10 10.15 2.15
CA GLY A 103 3.37 11.51 1.70
C GLY A 103 4.47 11.56 0.65
N HIS A 104 4.62 10.48 -0.14
CA HIS A 104 5.43 10.55 -1.35
C HIS A 104 4.83 11.60 -2.29
N GLY A 105 5.67 12.28 -3.07
CA GLY A 105 5.26 13.35 -3.99
C GLY A 105 4.43 12.86 -5.19
N THR A 106 3.67 11.78 -5.02
CA THR A 106 2.76 11.13 -5.96
C THR A 106 1.74 10.30 -5.15
N GLY A 107 0.60 9.90 -5.72
CA GLY A 107 -0.42 9.13 -5.00
C GLY A 107 -1.76 9.22 -5.69
N PHE A 108 -2.84 9.50 -4.95
CA PHE A 108 -4.17 9.71 -5.52
C PHE A 108 -4.32 11.10 -6.14
N TRP A 109 -3.64 12.12 -5.59
CA TRP A 109 -3.82 13.51 -5.98
C TRP A 109 -3.38 13.82 -7.42
N ASP A 110 -2.45 13.05 -7.97
CA ASP A 110 -1.91 13.17 -9.32
C ASP A 110 -2.52 12.13 -10.30
N ARG A 111 -3.59 11.42 -9.91
CA ARG A 111 -4.37 10.54 -10.81
C ARG A 111 -5.48 11.34 -11.49
N GLU A 112 -5.18 11.87 -12.67
CA GLU A 112 -6.14 12.64 -13.47
C GLU A 112 -7.26 11.79 -14.09
N ASP A 113 -7.01 10.48 -14.23
CA ASP A 113 -7.98 9.49 -14.67
C ASP A 113 -9.07 9.23 -13.63
N ILE A 114 -8.77 9.39 -12.33
CA ILE A 114 -9.76 9.29 -11.25
C ILE A 114 -10.49 10.64 -11.09
N PRO A 115 -11.83 10.69 -11.24
CA PRO A 115 -12.56 11.94 -11.17
C PRO A 115 -12.64 12.53 -9.76
N GLU A 116 -12.85 13.83 -9.67
CA GLU A 116 -13.31 14.49 -8.45
C GLU A 116 -14.78 14.13 -8.15
N PRO A 117 -15.21 14.04 -6.88
CA PRO A 117 -14.41 14.26 -5.66
C PRO A 117 -13.63 13.02 -5.19
N ILE A 118 -13.72 11.90 -5.91
CA ILE A 118 -13.24 10.58 -5.45
C ILE A 118 -11.74 10.61 -5.12
N ARG A 119 -10.89 11.12 -6.03
CA ARG A 119 -9.45 11.18 -5.78
C ARG A 119 -9.11 12.02 -4.54
N SER A 120 -9.82 13.14 -4.32
CA SER A 120 -9.60 14.00 -3.16
C SER A 120 -10.02 13.32 -1.86
N ILE A 121 -11.12 12.56 -1.87
CA ILE A 121 -11.57 11.79 -0.70
C ILE A 121 -10.52 10.75 -0.33
N LEU A 122 -10.07 9.95 -1.31
CA LEU A 122 -9.05 8.92 -1.10
C LEU A 122 -7.72 9.51 -0.62
N ASN A 123 -7.25 10.59 -1.24
CA ASN A 123 -6.03 11.29 -0.82
C ASN A 123 -6.13 11.78 0.64
N ASN A 124 -7.23 12.46 0.98
CA ASN A 124 -7.44 12.97 2.34
C ASN A 124 -7.58 11.85 3.38
N SER A 125 -8.20 10.72 3.00
CA SER A 125 -8.30 9.54 3.87
C SER A 125 -6.92 8.95 4.15
N ALA A 126 -6.07 8.81 3.12
CA ALA A 126 -4.72 8.27 3.25
C ALA A 126 -3.84 9.14 4.16
N SER A 127 -3.83 10.46 3.92
CA SER A 127 -3.02 11.38 4.73
C SER A 127 -3.44 11.46 6.20
N ARG A 128 -4.69 11.12 6.54
CA ARG A 128 -5.19 11.09 7.93
C ARG A 128 -4.85 9.81 8.68
N GLN A 129 -4.64 8.71 7.96
CA GLN A 129 -4.32 7.41 8.57
C GLN A 129 -2.83 7.21 8.80
N PHE A 130 -1.99 8.14 8.32
CA PHE A 130 -0.55 8.11 8.52
C PHE A 130 -0.17 8.66 9.89
N ASP A 131 0.18 7.75 10.82
CA ASP A 131 0.94 8.10 12.01
C ASP A 131 2.42 7.78 11.76
N GLN A 132 3.18 8.82 11.37
CA GLN A 132 4.63 8.76 11.11
C GLN A 132 5.44 8.10 12.23
N THR A 133 4.98 8.20 13.49
CA THR A 133 5.72 7.63 14.64
C THR A 133 5.60 6.11 14.71
N SER A 134 4.60 5.53 14.08
CA SER A 134 4.42 4.08 14.01
C SER A 134 5.13 3.52 12.76
N ALA A 135 4.86 4.03 11.56
CA ALA A 135 5.29 3.43 10.28
C ALA A 135 6.80 3.12 10.17
N TYR A 136 7.67 4.06 10.53
CA TYR A 136 9.14 3.83 10.50
C TYR A 136 9.65 3.09 11.74
N GLY A 137 8.91 3.11 12.85
CA GLY A 137 9.26 2.35 14.05
C GLY A 137 9.14 0.83 13.87
N TRP A 138 8.37 0.36 12.88
CA TRP A 138 8.22 -1.06 12.56
C TRP A 138 9.32 -1.58 11.63
N ILE A 139 9.74 -0.78 10.66
CA ILE A 139 10.75 -1.16 9.65
C ILE A 139 12.17 -1.28 10.27
N PHE A 140 12.49 -0.48 11.29
CA PHE A 140 13.84 -0.45 11.90
C PHE A 140 13.98 -1.25 13.20
N ARG A 141 12.98 -2.05 13.60
CA ARG A 141 12.99 -2.73 14.90
C ARG A 141 14.05 -3.84 15.04
N ASP A 142 14.74 -4.20 13.95
CA ASP A 142 15.83 -5.18 13.99
C ASP A 142 17.23 -4.59 13.69
N THR A 143 17.51 -3.38 14.18
CA THR A 143 18.89 -2.86 14.29
C THR A 143 19.38 -2.74 15.73
N ALA A 144 18.58 -3.18 16.71
CA ALA A 144 18.93 -3.12 18.13
C ALA A 144 19.47 -4.42 18.72
N HIS A 145 19.95 -5.35 17.90
CA HIS A 145 20.91 -6.38 18.31
C HIS A 145 22.35 -5.89 18.08
N MET A 146 22.66 -4.66 18.51
CA MET A 146 24.04 -4.34 18.90
C MET A 146 24.26 -4.94 20.29
N GLU A 147 25.07 -5.99 20.32
CA GLU A 147 25.62 -6.58 21.53
C GLU A 147 26.12 -5.49 22.49
N LEU A 148 25.50 -5.42 23.66
CA LEU A 148 26.17 -4.94 24.86
C LEU A 148 26.84 -6.15 25.51
N VAL A 149 28.10 -6.40 25.14
CA VAL A 149 29.11 -7.03 26.01
C VAL A 149 30.45 -6.35 25.80
#